data_AF-A0A4Q2LRP8-F1
#
_entry.id   AF-A0A4Q2LRP8-F1
#
_cell.length_a   1.000
_cell.length_b   1.000
_cell.length_c   1.000
_cell.angle_alpha   90.00
_cell.angle_beta   90.00
_cell.angle_gamma   90.00
#
_symmetry.space_group_name_H-M   'P 1'
#
loop_
_entity.id
_entity.type
_entity.pdbx_description
1 polymer ?
#
loop_
_entity_poly.entity_id
_entity_poly.type
_entity_poly.pdbx_seq_one_letter_code
_entity_poly.pdbx_strand_id
1 'polypeptide(L)' 'MGNKLIGVKLEGVIYAHNGDIPLSCFLDSFMRFVEENGWYFGGGALQVDEDGNQIDEIDNTIINE' A
#
# COMPACT_ATOMS: atom_id res chain seq x y z
N MET A 1 -28.55 20.30 1.90
CA MET A 1 -27.67 19.80 2.98
C MET A 1 -26.54 19.05 2.31
N GLY A 2 -25.28 19.43 2.53
CA GLY A 2 -24.15 18.69 1.96
C GLY A 2 -24.05 17.32 2.63
N ASN A 3 -23.88 16.25 1.85
CA ASN A 3 -23.61 14.93 2.41
C ASN A 3 -22.30 14.99 3.20
N LYS A 4 -22.35 14.60 4.47
CA LYS A 4 -21.15 14.48 5.30
C LYS A 4 -20.37 13.26 4.82
N LEU A 5 -19.11 13.45 4.46
CA LEU A 5 -18.23 12.36 4.06
C LEU A 5 -17.82 11.54 5.30
N ILE A 6 -17.80 10.23 5.13
CA ILE A 6 -17.24 9.27 6.09
C ILE A 6 -15.95 8.74 5.45
N GLY A 7 -14.86 8.74 6.20
CA GLY A 7 -13.56 8.29 5.72
C GLY A 7 -12.85 7.44 6.77
N VAL A 8 -11.81 6.73 6.33
CA VAL A 8 -10.92 5.93 7.17
C VAL A 8 -9.56 6.61 7.22
N LYS A 9 -9.01 6.78 8.42
CA LYS A 9 -7.63 7.25 8.63
C LYS A 9 -6.72 6.02 8.79
N LEU A 10 -5.66 5.96 7.98
CA LEU A 10 -4.67 4.88 8.04
C LEU A 10 -3.38 5.41 8.67
N GLU A 11 -2.91 4.74 9.72
CA GLU A 11 -1.61 4.96 10.36
C GLU A 11 -1.03 3.59 10.73
N GLY A 12 0.24 3.35 10.43
CA GLY A 12 0.92 2.10 10.74
C GLY A 12 1.73 1.52 9.57
N VAL A 13 2.35 0.37 9.81
CA VAL A 13 3.16 -0.37 8.85
C VAL A 13 2.63 -1.79 8.76
N ILE A 14 2.57 -2.32 7.53
CA ILE A 14 2.20 -3.72 7.26
C ILE A 14 3.49 -4.46 6.95
N TYR A 15 3.77 -5.51 7.73
CA TYR A 15 4.92 -6.38 7.51
C TYR A 15 4.47 -7.71 6.90
N ALA A 16 5.11 -8.13 5.81
CA ALA A 16 4.92 -9.46 5.27
C ALA A 16 5.63 -10.49 6.17
N HIS A 17 4.95 -11.58 6.52
CA HIS A 17 5.57 -12.69 7.26
C HIS A 17 6.00 -13.84 6.35
N ASN A 18 5.43 -13.93 5.13
CA ASN A 18 5.68 -15.02 4.19
C ASN A 18 5.72 -14.49 2.75
N GLY A 19 6.91 -14.09 2.31
CA GLY A 19 7.17 -13.58 0.96
C GLY A 19 6.72 -12.13 0.76
N ASP A 20 7.47 -11.41 -0.05
CA ASP A 20 7.22 -10.01 -0.36
C ASP A 20 6.50 -9.85 -1.70
N ILE A 21 5.49 -8.99 -1.73
CA ILE A 21 4.96 -8.44 -2.98
C ILE A 21 5.60 -7.07 -3.22
N PRO A 22 5.91 -6.69 -4.47
CA PRO A 22 6.37 -5.35 -4.77
C PRO A 22 5.36 -4.31 -4.27
N LEU A 23 5.87 -3.14 -3.86
CA LEU A 23 5.05 -2.04 -3.35
C LEU A 23 3.97 -1.65 -4.37
N SER A 24 4.33 -1.60 -5.65
CA SER A 24 3.41 -1.37 -6.77
C SER A 24 2.24 -2.37 -6.80
N CYS A 25 2.50 -3.68 -6.67
CA CYS A 25 1.44 -4.70 -6.63
C CYS A 25 0.52 -4.57 -5.42
N PHE A 26 1.08 -4.21 -4.25
CA PHE A 26 0.29 -3.92 -3.06
C PHE A 26 -0.61 -2.71 -3.29
N LEU A 27 -0.06 -1.61 -3.82
CA LEU A 27 -0.78 -0.36 -4.06
C LEU A 27 -1.90 -0.55 -5.09
N ASP A 28 -1.65 -1.26 -6.18
CA ASP A 28 -2.69 -1.56 -7.18
C ASP A 28 -3.85 -2.32 -6.56
N SER A 29 -3.56 -3.34 -5.75
CA SER A 29 -4.58 -4.14 -5.06
C SER A 29 -5.37 -3.32 -4.03
N PHE A 30 -4.66 -2.48 -3.26
CA PHE A 30 -5.25 -1.58 -2.28
C PHE A 30 -6.15 -0.52 -2.94
N MET A 31 -5.66 0.13 -4.00
CA MET A 31 -6.42 1.14 -4.74
C MET A 31 -7.66 0.52 -5.39
N ARG A 32 -7.54 -0.67 -5.99
CA ARG A 32 -8.70 -1.40 -6.53
C ARG A 32 -9.76 -1.64 -5.46
N PHE A 33 -9.38 -2.10 -4.27
CA PHE A 33 -10.32 -2.27 -3.16
C PHE A 33 -11.03 -0.96 -2.78
N VAL A 34 -10.28 0.15 -2.68
CA VAL A 34 -10.84 1.48 -2.34
C VAL A 34 -11.84 1.93 -3.42
N GLU A 35 -11.47 1.83 -4.69
CA GLU A 35 -12.27 2.30 -5.82
C GLU A 35 -13.52 1.45 -6.06
N GLU A 36 -13.44 0.12 -5.89
CA GLU A 36 -14.59 -0.79 -5.98
C GLU A 36 -15.67 -0.49 -4.93
N ASN A 37 -15.29 0.15 -3.82
CA ASN A 37 -16.23 0.63 -2.79
C ASN A 37 -16.71 2.07 -3.00
N GLY A 38 -16.38 2.68 -4.15
CA GLY A 38 -16.75 4.06 -4.48
C GLY A 38 -16.00 5.10 -3.64
N TRP A 39 -14.86 4.72 -3.07
CA TRP A 39 -14.02 5.61 -2.26
C TRP A 39 -12.82 6.10 -3.07
N TYR A 40 -12.13 7.07 -2.50
CA TYR A 40 -10.91 7.64 -3.05
C TYR A 40 -9.87 7.71 -1.95
N PHE A 41 -8.64 7.34 -2.27
CA PHE A 41 -7.52 7.48 -1.36
C PHE A 41 -6.58 8.58 -1.88
N GLY A 42 -6.32 9.58 -1.03
CA GLY A 42 -5.29 10.58 -1.24
C GLY A 42 -4.16 10.35 -0.25
N GLY A 43 -2.97 10.02 -0.74
CA GLY A 43 -1.80 9.70 0.08
C GLY A 43 -0.70 9.03 -0.72
N GLY A 44 0.35 8.59 -0.02
CA GLY A 44 1.43 7.80 -0.59
C GLY A 44 1.80 6.65 0.35
N ALA A 45 2.50 5.65 -0.18
CA ALA A 45 3.12 4.59 0.59
C ALA A 45 4.59 4.48 0.21
N LEU A 46 5.38 3.97 1.14
CA LEU A 46 6.80 3.69 0.98
C LEU A 46 7.05 2.28 1.50
N GLN A 47 8.04 1.61 0.94
CA GLN A 47 8.51 0.34 1.49
C GLN A 47 9.50 0.63 2.62
N VAL A 48 9.37 -0.08 3.73
CA VAL A 48 10.22 0.09 4.92
C VAL A 48 10.73 -1.25 5.43
N ASP A 49 11.88 -1.25 6.08
CA ASP A 49 12.41 -2.39 6.83
C ASP A 49 11.80 -2.51 8.24
N GLU A 50 12.25 -3.51 9.01
CA GLU A 50 11.78 -3.76 10.39
C GLU A 50 12.10 -2.63 11.38
N ASP A 51 13.13 -1.84 11.09
CA ASP A 51 13.53 -0.67 11.87
C ASP A 51 12.76 0.60 11.45
N GLY A 52 11.92 0.51 10.40
CA GLY A 52 11.12 1.61 9.87
C GLY A 52 11.88 2.53 8.92
N ASN A 53 13.07 2.13 8.46
CA ASN A 53 13.82 2.88 7.46
C ASN A 53 13.23 2.62 6.07
N GLN A 54 13.14 3.67 5.26
CA GLN A 54 12.73 3.52 3.86
C GLN A 54 13.77 2.69 3.09
N ILE A 55 13.29 1.74 2.31
CA ILE A 55 14.11 0.94 1.38
C ILE A 55 13.65 1.18 -0.06
N ASP A 56 14.54 0.88 -1.01
CA ASP A 56 14.19 0.85 -2.43
C ASP A 56 13.15 -0.25 -2.69
N GLU A 57 12.29 -0.04 -3.68
CA GLU A 57 11.25 -1.02 -4.01
C GLU A 57 11.90 -2.36 -4.37
N ILE A 58 11.43 -3.43 -3.72
CA ILE A 58 11.86 -4.78 -4.07
C ILE A 58 11.28 -5.12 -5.45
N ASP A 59 12.16 -5.11 -6.45
CA ASP A 59 11.83 -5.56 -7.80
C ASP A 59 12.02 -7.09 -7.89
N ASN A 60 10.91 -7.83 -7.79
CA ASN A 60 10.90 -9.29 -7.95
C ASN A 60 11.23 -9.75 -9.39
N THR A 61 11.52 -8.85 -10.32
CA THR A 61 11.92 -9.20 -11.70
C THR A 61 13.37 -9.70 -11.80
N ILE A 62 14.21 -9.48 -10.77
CA ILE A 62 15.65 -9.80 -10.80
C ILE A 62 15.97 -11.24 -10.31
N ILE A 63 15.03 -11.93 -9.67
CA ILE A 63 15.29 -13.25 -9.03
C ILE A 63 15.19 -14.46 -9.97
N ASN A 64 15.10 -14.25 -11.29
CA ASN A 64 14.96 -15.32 -12.30
C ASN A 64 16.17 -15.41 -13.28
N GLU A 65 17.41 -15.27 -12.79
CA GLU A 65 18.63 -15.66 -13.53
C GLU A 65 19.40 -16.80 -12.83
#